data_AF-A0A964H6F4-F1
#
_entry.id   AF-A0A964H6F4-F1
#
_cell.length_a   1.000
_cell.length_b   1.000
_cell.length_c   1.000
_cell.angle_alpha   90.00
_cell.angle_beta   90.00
_cell.angle_gamma   90.00
#
_symmetry.space_group_name_H-M   'P 1'
#
loop_
_entity.id
_entity.type
_entity.pdbx_description
1 polymer ?
#
loop_
_entity_poly.entity_id
_entity_poly.type
_entity_poly.pdbx_seq_one_letter_code
_entity_poly.pdbx_strand_id
1 'polypeptide(L)'
;MAMLKPLRTDVDPNTPEFKEEEEKTKKFVEKVAKQFGWVLTPNREVYDAIVMGLTRNKLMYGKRYCPCFIPFGDKNDRICPCKPAIQKEIPENGVCHCGIFCTPEKAEEIKKELEEGN
;
A
#
# COMPACT_ATOMS: atom_id res chain seq x y z
N MET A 1 -23.61 2.58 -9.27
CA MET A 1 -22.58 3.07 -8.32
C MET A 1 -21.64 3.99 -9.08
N ALA A 2 -21.55 5.26 -8.71
CA ALA A 2 -20.57 6.16 -9.30
C ALA A 2 -19.24 5.97 -8.59
N MET A 3 -18.14 5.86 -9.35
CA MET A 3 -16.79 5.83 -8.78
C MET A 3 -16.50 7.18 -8.10
N LEU A 4 -15.61 7.17 -7.10
CA LEU A 4 -15.17 8.39 -6.46
C LEU A 4 -14.54 9.30 -7.52
N LYS A 5 -15.04 10.53 -7.64
CA LYS A 5 -14.43 11.51 -8.55
C LYS A 5 -13.08 11.95 -7.96
N PRO A 6 -12.00 11.91 -8.75
CA PRO A 6 -10.72 12.46 -8.31
C PRO A 6 -10.85 13.97 -8.13
N LEU A 7 -10.24 14.49 -7.06
CA LEU A 7 -10.07 15.92 -6.81
C LEU A 7 -9.17 16.56 -7.88
N ARG A 8 -8.18 15.79 -8.36
CA ARG A 8 -7.28 16.17 -9.44
C ARG A 8 -6.80 14.93 -10.20
N THR A 9 -6.52 15.07 -11.48
CA THR A 9 -6.08 13.98 -12.37
C THR A 9 -4.67 14.20 -12.95
N ASP A 10 -4.16 15.42 -12.82
CA ASP A 10 -2.82 15.87 -13.21
C ASP A 10 -1.75 15.45 -12.19
N VAL A 11 -1.70 14.16 -11.86
CA VAL A 11 -0.67 13.61 -10.97
C VAL A 11 0.43 13.01 -11.81
N ASP A 12 1.55 13.74 -11.93
CA ASP A 12 2.75 13.28 -12.62
C ASP A 12 3.81 12.82 -11.60
N PRO A 13 4.24 11.54 -11.65
CA PRO A 13 5.21 10.98 -10.71
C PRO A 13 6.61 11.62 -10.78
N ASN A 14 6.93 12.36 -11.85
CA ASN A 14 8.22 13.03 -12.00
C ASN A 14 8.26 14.39 -11.28
N THR A 15 7.13 14.89 -10.80
CA THR A 15 7.05 16.18 -10.12
C THR A 15 7.68 16.15 -8.73
N PRO A 16 8.25 17.28 -8.26
CA PRO A 16 8.79 17.37 -6.90
C PRO A 16 7.70 17.16 -5.83
N GLU A 17 6.46 17.55 -6.09
CA GLU A 17 5.32 17.31 -5.19
C GLU A 17 5.07 15.81 -4.98
N PHE A 18 5.10 15.02 -6.06
CA PHE A 18 4.92 13.58 -5.96
C PHE A 18 6.03 12.94 -5.14
N LYS A 19 7.28 13.30 -5.40
CA LYS A 19 8.44 12.77 -4.66
C LYS A 19 8.35 13.08 -3.17
N GLU A 20 7.92 14.30 -2.81
CA GLU A 20 7.74 14.66 -1.40
C GLU A 20 6.61 13.83 -0.74
N GLU A 21 5.48 13.64 -1.42
CA GLU A 21 4.37 12.84 -0.89
C GLU A 21 4.69 11.33 -0.88
N GLU A 22 5.53 10.86 -1.78
CA GLU A 22 6.05 9.50 -1.82
C GLU A 22 6.90 9.22 -0.57
N GLU A 23 7.83 10.12 -0.23
CA GLU A 23 8.65 10.01 0.97
C GLU A 23 7.79 10.02 2.25
N LYS A 24 6.72 10.83 2.28
CA LYS A 24 5.73 10.79 3.38
C LYS A 24 4.99 9.46 3.42
N THR A 25 4.69 8.87 2.27
CA THR A 25 4.01 7.58 2.16
C THR A 25 4.91 6.43 2.59
N LYS A 26 6.21 6.44 2.25
CA LYS A 26 7.22 5.50 2.77
C LYS A 26 7.28 5.53 4.30
N LYS A 27 7.45 6.72 4.88
CA LYS A 27 7.44 6.91 6.34
C LYS A 27 6.12 6.44 6.98
N PHE A 28 5.00 6.65 6.29
CA PHE A 28 3.70 6.20 6.76
C PHE A 28 3.61 4.67 6.81
N VAL A 29 4.01 3.97 5.75
CA VAL A 29 3.95 2.50 5.72
C VAL A 29 4.91 1.88 6.73
N GLU A 30 6.13 2.43 6.88
CA GLU A 30 7.06 2.00 7.91
C GLU A 30 6.49 2.18 9.32
N LYS A 31 5.82 3.31 9.59
CA LYS A 31 5.20 3.58 10.89
C LYS A 31 4.07 2.59 11.18
N VAL A 32 3.23 2.30 10.18
CA VAL A 32 2.16 1.30 10.28
C VAL A 32 2.74 -0.07 10.57
N ALA A 33 3.75 -0.50 9.82
CA ALA A 33 4.42 -1.78 10.04
C ALA A 33 4.95 -1.89 11.48
N LYS A 34 5.67 -0.88 11.96
CA LYS A 34 6.18 -0.83 13.34
C LYS A 34 5.06 -0.83 14.40
N GLN A 35 3.96 -0.13 14.15
CA GLN A 35 2.84 -0.04 15.09
C GLN A 35 2.15 -1.39 15.29
N PHE A 36 2.03 -2.20 14.23
CA PHE A 36 1.38 -3.50 14.27
C PHE A 36 2.35 -4.68 14.43
N GLY A 37 3.67 -4.43 14.49
CA GLY A 37 4.68 -5.49 14.52
C GLY A 37 4.81 -6.27 13.21
N TRP A 38 4.40 -5.67 12.10
CA TRP A 38 4.54 -6.25 10.77
C TRP A 38 5.84 -5.83 10.11
N VAL A 39 6.18 -6.49 9.01
CA VAL A 39 7.31 -6.15 8.16
C VAL A 39 6.82 -5.75 6.77
N LEU A 40 7.64 -4.92 6.12
CA LEU A 40 7.44 -4.58 4.71
C LEU A 40 7.89 -5.75 3.84
N THR A 41 7.27 -5.90 2.68
CA THR A 41 7.67 -6.94 1.72
C THR A 41 9.13 -6.80 1.29
N PRO A 42 9.88 -7.92 1.18
CA PRO A 42 11.23 -7.91 0.64
C PRO A 42 11.24 -7.68 -0.88
N ASN A 43 10.09 -7.87 -1.55
CA ASN A 43 9.95 -7.59 -2.98
C ASN A 43 9.91 -6.07 -3.21
N ARG A 44 11.02 -5.49 -3.67
CA ARG A 44 11.11 -4.06 -3.95
C ARG A 44 10.12 -3.60 -5.03
N GLU A 45 9.90 -4.40 -6.08
CA GLU A 45 8.97 -4.04 -7.15
C GLU A 45 7.55 -3.90 -6.63
N VAL A 46 7.10 -4.82 -5.78
CA VAL A 46 5.79 -4.75 -5.11
C VAL A 46 5.75 -3.55 -4.17
N TYR A 47 6.78 -3.35 -3.36
CA TYR A 47 6.85 -2.21 -2.44
C TYR A 47 6.71 -0.88 -3.17
N ASP A 48 7.53 -0.63 -4.20
CA ASP A 48 7.53 0.61 -4.96
C ASP A 48 6.22 0.81 -5.72
N ALA A 49 5.66 -0.24 -6.34
CA ALA A 49 4.38 -0.17 -7.02
C ALA A 49 3.23 0.24 -6.09
N ILE A 50 3.17 -0.33 -4.88
CA ILE A 50 2.11 0.00 -3.92
C ILE A 50 2.33 1.39 -3.30
N VAL A 51 3.56 1.75 -2.94
CA VAL A 51 3.88 3.08 -2.42
C VAL A 51 3.53 4.16 -3.45
N MET A 52 3.90 3.96 -4.71
CA MET A 52 3.55 4.87 -5.80
C MET A 52 2.02 4.97 -5.95
N GLY A 53 1.31 3.85 -5.93
CA GLY A 53 -0.16 3.83 -6.02
C GLY A 53 -0.85 4.55 -4.86
N LEU A 54 -0.38 4.34 -3.62
CA LEU A 54 -0.89 5.03 -2.43
C LEU A 54 -0.64 6.53 -2.49
N THR A 55 0.54 6.94 -2.97
CA THR A 55 0.92 8.35 -3.15
C THR A 55 0.05 9.01 -4.20
N ARG A 56 -0.14 8.35 -5.35
CA ARG A 56 -1.03 8.83 -6.40
C ARG A 56 -2.45 8.99 -5.90
N ASN A 57 -2.99 7.99 -5.19
CA ASN A 57 -4.34 8.06 -4.63
C ASN A 57 -4.47 9.16 -3.58
N LYS A 58 -3.43 9.40 -2.78
CA LYS A 58 -3.38 10.50 -1.82
C LYS A 58 -3.48 11.86 -2.49
N LEU A 59 -2.78 12.06 -3.60
CA LEU A 59 -2.83 13.30 -4.37
C LEU A 59 -4.15 13.45 -5.16
N MET A 60 -4.62 12.37 -5.80
CA MET A 60 -5.85 12.38 -6.61
C MET A 60 -7.12 12.49 -5.77
N TYR A 61 -7.21 11.78 -4.65
CA TYR A 61 -8.45 11.67 -3.86
C TYR A 61 -8.33 12.25 -2.44
N GLY A 62 -7.17 12.80 -2.07
CA GLY A 62 -6.92 13.39 -0.75
C GLY A 62 -6.65 12.37 0.37
N LYS A 63 -6.80 11.06 0.12
CA LYS A 63 -6.56 9.97 1.09
C LYS A 63 -5.80 8.81 0.45
N ARG A 64 -5.06 8.05 1.26
CA ARG A 64 -4.28 6.87 0.83
C ARG A 64 -5.21 5.66 0.62
N TYR A 65 -6.05 5.73 -0.41
CA TYR A 65 -6.88 4.59 -0.82
C TYR A 65 -5.99 3.47 -1.36
N CYS A 66 -6.37 2.22 -1.06
CA CYS A 66 -5.67 1.04 -1.51
C CYS A 66 -5.64 1.01 -3.05
N PRO A 67 -4.46 0.95 -3.69
CA PRO A 67 -4.36 0.96 -5.14
C PRO A 67 -4.92 -0.32 -5.80
N CYS A 68 -5.11 -1.39 -5.02
CA CYS A 68 -5.69 -2.65 -5.51
C CYS A 68 -7.23 -2.62 -5.62
N PHE A 69 -7.89 -1.60 -5.05
CA PHE A 69 -9.35 -1.49 -5.06
C PHE A 69 -9.78 -0.13 -5.58
N ILE A 70 -10.85 -0.11 -6.38
CA ILE A 70 -11.41 1.14 -6.90
C ILE A 70 -12.17 1.84 -5.77
N PRO A 71 -11.85 3.11 -5.44
CA PRO A 71 -12.59 3.86 -4.44
C PRO A 71 -13.95 4.32 -4.99
N PHE A 72 -15.01 4.11 -4.20
CA PHE A 72 -16.38 4.52 -4.51
C PHE A 72 -16.84 5.74 -3.71
N GLY A 73 -16.02 6.22 -2.78
CA GLY A 73 -16.33 7.34 -1.88
C GLY A 73 -17.25 6.93 -0.73
N ASP A 74 -17.29 5.65 -0.40
CA ASP A 74 -18.16 5.09 0.61
C ASP A 74 -17.38 4.65 1.86
N LYS A 75 -18.12 4.17 2.88
CA LYS A 75 -17.54 3.67 4.14
C LYS A 75 -16.79 2.34 4.01
N ASN A 76 -16.96 1.64 2.88
CA ASN A 76 -16.32 0.36 2.58
C ASN A 76 -14.99 0.55 1.84
N ASP A 77 -14.70 1.77 1.39
CA ASP A 77 -13.43 2.09 0.75
C ASP A 77 -12.25 1.73 1.66
N ARG A 78 -11.30 1.00 1.07
CA ARG A 78 -10.12 0.52 1.76
C ARG A 78 -9.07 1.63 1.82
N ILE A 79 -9.03 2.36 2.93
CA ILE A 79 -7.99 3.35 3.22
C ILE A 79 -6.88 2.66 4.01
N CYS A 80 -5.62 2.83 3.61
CA CYS A 80 -4.48 2.23 4.28
C CYS A 80 -4.20 2.91 5.64
N PRO A 81 -3.97 2.15 6.73
CA PRO A 81 -4.09 0.70 6.88
C PRO A 81 -5.56 0.23 6.92
N CYS A 82 -5.89 -0.75 6.09
CA CYS A 82 -7.25 -1.22 5.89
C CYS A 82 -7.69 -2.16 7.04
N LYS A 83 -8.94 -2.05 7.50
CA LYS A 83 -9.53 -3.03 8.46
C LYS A 83 -9.34 -4.50 8.06
N PRO A 84 -9.62 -4.93 6.82
CA PRO A 84 -9.43 -6.34 6.44
C PRO A 84 -7.97 -6.78 6.52
N ALA A 85 -7.02 -5.91 6.18
CA ALA A 85 -5.60 -6.22 6.30
C ALA A 85 -5.21 -6.49 7.76
N ILE A 86 -5.68 -5.63 8.68
CA ILE A 86 -5.41 -5.75 10.12
C ILE A 86 -6.09 -6.98 10.74
N GLN A 87 -7.36 -7.22 10.40
CA GLN A 87 -8.21 -8.19 11.12
C GLN A 87 -8.22 -9.60 10.53
N LYS A 88 -7.93 -9.74 9.23
CA LYS A 88 -8.06 -11.02 8.52
C LYS A 88 -6.84 -11.35 7.67
N GLU A 89 -6.50 -10.51 6.70
CA GLU A 89 -5.53 -10.89 5.66
C GLU A 89 -4.14 -11.18 6.24
N ILE A 90 -3.60 -10.30 7.10
CA ILE A 90 -2.27 -10.52 7.70
C ILE A 90 -2.29 -11.63 8.77
N PRO A 91 -3.28 -11.70 9.69
CA PRO A 91 -3.36 -12.79 10.66
C PRO A 91 -3.61 -14.18 10.06
N GLU A 92 -4.42 -14.28 8.99
CA GLU A 92 -4.80 -15.56 8.37
C GLU A 92 -3.81 -15.99 7.27
N ASN A 93 -3.39 -15.08 6.39
CA ASN A 93 -2.54 -15.38 5.23
C ASN A 93 -1.08 -14.97 5.41
N GLY A 94 -0.75 -14.26 6.50
CA GLY A 94 0.60 -13.70 6.70
C GLY A 94 0.94 -12.51 5.82
N VAL A 95 0.03 -12.05 4.93
CA VAL A 95 0.31 -10.97 3.98
C VAL A 95 -0.97 -10.20 3.65
N CYS A 96 -0.84 -8.89 3.51
CA CYS A 96 -1.91 -8.03 3.03
C CYS A 96 -2.22 -8.36 1.56
N HIS A 97 -3.47 -8.20 1.14
CA HIS A 97 -3.84 -8.47 -0.26
C HIS A 97 -2.99 -7.68 -1.28
N CYS A 98 -2.56 -6.47 -0.93
CA CYS A 98 -1.70 -5.66 -1.80
C CYS A 98 -0.21 -6.04 -1.72
N GLY A 99 0.19 -6.96 -0.86
CA GLY A 99 1.56 -7.42 -0.71
C GLY A 99 2.51 -6.47 0.02
N ILE A 100 2.10 -5.26 0.42
CA ILE A 100 3.02 -4.29 1.05
C ILE A 100 3.42 -4.66 2.49
N PHE A 101 2.47 -5.21 3.26
CA PHE A 101 2.66 -5.62 4.65
C PHE A 101 2.57 -7.14 4.74
N CYS A 102 3.47 -7.74 5.49
CA CYS A 102 3.50 -9.17 5.74
C CYS A 102 4.00 -9.45 7.17
N THR A 103 3.76 -10.67 7.64
CA THR A 103 4.39 -11.19 8.85
C THR A 103 5.87 -11.46 8.57
N PRO A 104 6.73 -11.41 9.60
CA PRO A 104 8.15 -11.74 9.45
C PRO A 104 8.38 -13.08 8.77
N GLU A 105 7.58 -14.09 9.12
CA GLU A 105 7.65 -15.43 8.56
C GLU A 105 7.35 -15.44 7.06
N LYS A 106 6.28 -14.75 6.64
CA LYS A 106 5.88 -14.68 5.23
C LYS A 106 6.85 -13.85 4.40
N ALA A 107 7.46 -12.82 4.98
CA ALA A 107 8.50 -12.04 4.33
C ALA A 107 9.72 -12.90 4.00
N GLU A 108 10.19 -13.72 4.94
CA GLU A 108 11.32 -14.62 4.68
C GLU A 108 11.00 -15.66 3.60
N GLU A 109 9.76 -16.15 3.54
CA GLU A 109 9.31 -17.04 2.47
C GLU A 109 9.36 -16.36 1.10
N ILE A 110 8.76 -15.17 0.96
CA ILE A 110 8.79 -14.39 -0.29
C ILE A 110 10.23 -14.10 -0.70
N LYS A 111 11.11 -13.80 0.26
CA LYS A 111 12.52 -13.53 -0.02
C LYS A 111 13.21 -14.74 -0.65
N LYS A 112 12.98 -15.94 -0.11
CA LYS A 112 13.52 -17.19 -0.68
C LYS A 112 12.96 -17.47 -2.07
N GLU A 113 11.66 -17.29 -2.26
CA GLU A 113 11.03 -17.47 -3.59
C GLU A 113 11.62 -16.53 -4.64
N LEU A 114 11.97 -15.28 -4.26
CA LEU A 114 12.63 -14.33 -5.14
C LEU A 114 14.08 -14.71 -5.47
N GLU A 115 14.78 -15.35 -4.53
CA GLU A 115 16.15 -15.82 -4.73
C GLU A 115 16.20 -17.10 -5.59
N GLU A 116 15.21 -17.98 -5.48
CA GLU A 116 15.12 -19.24 -6.23
C GLU A 116 14.47 -19.08 -7.61
N GLY A 117 13.71 -18.00 -7.84
CA GLY A 117 12.97 -17.74 -9.06
C GLY A 117 13.70 -16.94 -10.15
N ASN A 118 15.02 -16.72 -10.02
CA ASN A 118 15.82 -15.89 -10.93
C ASN A 118 16.93 -16.70 -11.63
#